data_AF-A0A6N0LG62-F1
#
_entry.id   AF-A0A6N0LG62-F1
#
_cell.length_a   1.000
_cell.length_b   1.000
_cell.length_c   1.000
_cell.angle_alpha   90.00
_cell.angle_beta   90.00
_cell.angle_gamma   90.00
#
_symmetry.space_group_name_H-M   'P 1'
#
loop_
_entity.id
_entity.type
_entity.pdbx_description
1 polymer ?
#
loop_
_entity_poly.entity_id
_entity_poly.type
_entity_poly.pdbx_seq_one_letter_code
_entity_poly.pdbx_strand_id
1 'polypeptide(L)'
;MNKNLFLSAALCSLCLTPFVTSANDKVEKVYNAQKYQQVCKGKSQGAPVSFAYRGIIWNGTCEPQFFPSSGTSSLRGDEPELYNACSTGNVTSVTINGTEMRGKCALGFTVPHPQNNMMQQNQTMPATTQRGM
;
A
#
# COMPACT_ATOMS: atom_id res chain seq x y z
N MET A 1 59.73 -16.51 30.85
CA MET A 1 58.28 -16.74 30.80
C MET A 1 57.60 -15.57 31.51
N ASN A 2 57.38 -14.46 30.81
CA ASN A 2 56.70 -13.28 31.34
C ASN A 2 55.55 -12.90 30.42
N LYS A 3 54.43 -12.56 31.06
CA LYS A 3 53.06 -12.71 30.59
C LYS A 3 52.58 -11.42 29.93
N ASN A 4 51.95 -11.60 28.76
CA ASN A 4 50.79 -10.87 28.23
C ASN A 4 50.74 -9.35 28.44
N LEU A 5 50.99 -8.60 27.36
CA LEU A 5 50.41 -7.29 27.16
C LEU A 5 49.74 -7.25 25.78
N PHE A 6 48.48 -7.67 25.74
CA PHE A 6 47.58 -7.42 24.61
C PHE A 6 47.35 -5.92 24.52
N LEU A 7 47.90 -5.27 23.50
CA LEU A 7 47.66 -3.87 23.20
C LEU A 7 46.85 -3.77 21.91
N SER A 8 45.61 -3.31 22.11
CA SER A 8 44.59 -3.00 21.13
C SER A 8 45.09 -2.11 19.99
N ALA A 9 44.85 -2.57 18.75
CA ALA A 9 44.83 -1.75 17.55
C ALA A 9 43.56 -2.07 16.75
N ALA A 10 42.42 -1.64 17.28
CA ALA A 10 41.14 -1.66 16.58
C ALA A 10 40.65 -0.23 16.44
N LEU A 11 41.17 0.53 15.47
CA LEU A 11 40.65 1.87 15.15
C LEU A 11 40.77 2.20 13.64
N CYS A 12 39.59 2.43 13.06
CA CYS A 12 39.32 3.39 11.97
C CYS A 12 39.80 3.08 10.54
N SER A 13 39.21 2.07 9.90
CA SER A 13 38.93 2.15 8.45
C SER A 13 37.55 2.77 8.26
N LEU A 14 37.45 4.10 8.35
CA LEU A 14 36.22 4.84 8.07
C LEU A 14 35.76 4.52 6.64
N CYS A 15 34.55 4.00 6.56
CA CYS A 15 33.80 3.69 5.36
C CYS A 15 33.63 4.95 4.49
N LEU A 16 34.42 5.06 3.42
CA LEU A 16 34.07 5.90 2.27
C LEU A 16 33.38 5.02 1.24
N THR A 17 32.18 4.53 1.58
CA THR A 17 31.27 4.02 0.55
C THR A 17 30.72 5.24 -0.18
N PRO A 18 30.85 5.35 -1.51
CA PRO A 18 30.13 6.38 -2.24
C PRO A 18 28.65 6.17 -1.96
N PHE A 19 28.02 7.20 -1.38
CA PHE A 19 26.58 7.31 -1.37
C PHE A 19 26.18 7.34 -2.85
N VAL A 20 25.80 6.19 -3.37
CA VAL A 20 25.05 6.12 -4.61
C VAL A 20 23.72 6.81 -4.33
N THR A 21 23.69 8.11 -4.61
CA THR A 21 22.46 8.87 -4.80
C THR A 21 21.73 8.20 -5.97
N SER A 22 20.95 7.17 -5.69
CA SER A 22 19.89 6.76 -6.60
C SER A 22 18.85 7.87 -6.57
N ALA A 23 19.03 8.83 -7.49
CA ALA A 23 18.00 9.77 -7.86
C ALA A 23 16.70 9.00 -8.14
N ASN A 24 15.59 9.62 -7.75
CA ASN A 24 14.24 9.08 -7.58
C ASN A 24 13.55 8.58 -8.87
N ASP A 25 14.17 7.70 -9.65
CA ASP A 25 13.61 7.14 -10.89
C ASP A 25 12.88 5.80 -10.66
N LYS A 26 12.24 5.66 -9.49
CA LYS A 26 11.32 4.56 -9.20
C LYS A 26 10.05 5.08 -8.55
N VAL A 27 9.36 5.99 -9.24
CA VAL A 27 7.88 6.08 -9.17
C VAL A 27 7.24 4.87 -9.88
N GLU A 28 8.05 3.93 -10.36
CA GLU A 28 7.56 2.74 -11.03
C GLU A 28 7.06 1.71 -9.99
N LYS A 29 5.74 1.48 -10.05
CA LYS A 29 4.91 0.48 -9.35
C LYS A 29 4.46 0.87 -7.94
N VAL A 30 3.24 1.42 -7.90
CA VAL A 30 2.46 1.70 -6.68
C VAL A 30 1.98 0.41 -6.04
N TYR A 31 1.66 -0.62 -6.83
CA TYR A 31 1.13 -1.88 -6.32
C TYR A 31 2.15 -2.68 -5.49
N ASN A 32 1.83 -2.85 -4.20
CA ASN A 32 2.58 -3.74 -3.31
C ASN A 32 1.59 -4.62 -2.51
N ALA A 33 1.24 -5.76 -3.11
CA ALA A 33 0.33 -6.74 -2.52
C ALA A 33 0.68 -7.15 -1.08
N GLN A 34 1.96 -7.37 -0.79
CA GLN A 34 2.41 -7.78 0.54
C GLN A 34 2.19 -6.68 1.57
N LYS A 35 2.53 -5.43 1.25
CA LYS A 35 2.31 -4.29 2.12
C LYS A 35 0.81 -4.05 2.35
N TYR A 36 0.01 -4.17 1.30
CA TYR A 36 -1.45 -3.96 1.38
C TYR A 36 -2.11 -4.97 2.31
N GLN A 37 -1.72 -6.25 2.20
CA GLN A 37 -2.19 -7.30 3.13
C GLN A 37 -1.64 -7.09 4.55
N GLN A 38 -0.37 -6.67 4.69
CA GLN A 38 0.25 -6.45 6.00
C GLN A 38 -0.46 -5.38 6.80
N VAL A 39 -0.78 -4.24 6.16
CA VAL A 39 -1.45 -3.10 6.81
C VAL A 39 -2.86 -3.48 7.29
N CYS A 40 -3.50 -4.43 6.60
CA CYS A 40 -4.84 -4.93 6.90
C CYS A 40 -4.87 -6.21 7.74
N LYS A 41 -3.71 -6.74 8.13
CA LYS A 41 -3.65 -7.97 8.93
C LYS A 41 -4.30 -7.75 10.30
N GLY A 42 -5.29 -8.59 10.62
CA GLY A 42 -6.03 -8.52 11.89
C GLY A 42 -7.04 -7.36 11.97
N LYS A 43 -7.31 -6.68 10.85
CA LYS A 43 -8.34 -5.64 10.76
C LYS A 43 -9.59 -6.19 10.07
N SER A 44 -10.73 -5.57 10.37
CA SER A 44 -11.99 -5.86 9.70
C SER A 44 -12.11 -5.09 8.39
N GLN A 45 -13.03 -5.53 7.53
CA GLN A 45 -13.42 -4.78 6.34
C GLN A 45 -13.87 -3.35 6.72
N GLY A 46 -13.56 -2.36 5.88
CA GLY A 46 -13.86 -0.95 6.10
C GLY A 46 -12.99 -0.25 7.15
N ALA A 47 -12.07 -0.97 7.82
CA ALA A 47 -11.23 -0.37 8.83
C ALA A 47 -10.29 0.69 8.21
N PRO A 48 -10.26 1.93 8.74
CA PRO A 48 -9.37 2.95 8.25
C PRO A 48 -7.91 2.59 8.56
N VAL A 49 -7.04 2.80 7.59
CA VAL A 49 -5.62 2.50 7.67
C VAL A 49 -4.79 3.56 6.96
N SER A 50 -3.64 3.84 7.55
CA SER A 50 -2.67 4.77 6.99
C SER A 50 -1.27 4.20 7.14
N PHE A 51 -0.43 4.38 6.12
CA PHE A 51 0.98 3.99 6.18
C PHE A 51 1.86 4.87 5.31
N ALA A 52 3.12 5.03 5.71
CA ALA A 52 4.12 5.72 4.90
C ALA A 52 4.84 4.72 3.97
N TYR A 53 4.95 5.06 2.68
CA TYR A 53 5.70 4.27 1.71
C TYR A 53 6.25 5.17 0.59
N ARG A 54 7.56 5.04 0.31
CA ARG A 54 8.30 5.87 -0.67
C ARG A 54 8.08 7.39 -0.48
N GLY A 55 8.07 7.85 0.77
CA GLY A 55 7.91 9.28 1.09
C GLY A 55 6.47 9.82 0.99
N ILE A 56 5.49 8.97 0.67
CA ILE A 56 4.06 9.34 0.59
C ILE A 56 3.31 8.70 1.76
N ILE A 57 2.39 9.45 2.37
CA ILE A 57 1.42 8.92 3.33
C ILE A 57 0.20 8.43 2.54
N TRP A 58 -0.03 7.12 2.57
CA TRP A 58 -1.16 6.47 1.96
C TRP A 58 -2.27 6.33 3.00
N ASN A 59 -3.44 6.91 2.72
CA ASN A 59 -4.62 6.82 3.57
C ASN A 59 -5.72 6.07 2.81
N GLY A 60 -6.44 5.20 3.51
CA GLY A 60 -7.50 4.40 2.91
C GLY A 60 -8.14 3.43 3.89
N THR A 61 -8.71 2.36 3.37
CA THR A 61 -9.44 1.37 4.15
C THR A 61 -9.01 -0.04 3.77
N CYS A 62 -9.33 -1.01 4.62
CA CYS A 62 -9.14 -2.42 4.33
C CYS A 62 -10.37 -2.99 3.63
N GLU A 63 -10.26 -3.27 2.33
CA GLU A 63 -11.34 -3.85 1.53
C GLU A 63 -10.93 -5.21 0.95
N PRO A 64 -11.91 -6.09 0.62
CA PRO A 64 -11.64 -7.34 -0.07
C PRO A 64 -11.11 -7.07 -1.47
N GLN A 65 -9.94 -7.62 -1.77
CA GLN A 65 -9.28 -7.46 -3.06
C GLN A 65 -8.69 -8.78 -3.52
N PHE A 66 -8.60 -8.94 -4.83
CA PHE A 66 -7.92 -10.06 -5.44
C PHE A 66 -6.41 -9.80 -5.43
N PHE A 67 -5.66 -10.76 -4.93
CA PHE A 67 -4.20 -10.72 -4.91
C PHE A 67 -3.65 -11.80 -5.85
N PRO A 68 -3.11 -11.40 -7.02
CA PRO A 68 -2.46 -12.33 -7.93
C PRO A 68 -1.22 -12.94 -7.30
N SER A 69 -1.05 -14.25 -7.49
CA SER A 69 0.12 -15.01 -7.00
C SER A 69 1.36 -14.78 -7.87
N SER A 70 1.19 -14.33 -9.11
CA SER A 70 2.26 -14.08 -10.08
C SER A 70 1.83 -13.02 -11.10
N GLY A 71 2.77 -12.42 -11.84
CA GLY A 71 2.43 -11.44 -12.89
C GLY A 71 2.07 -10.03 -12.38
N THR A 72 2.33 -9.73 -11.10
CA THR A 72 2.00 -8.44 -10.47
C THR A 72 2.82 -7.25 -10.97
N SER A 73 3.84 -7.51 -11.77
CA SER A 73 4.72 -6.48 -12.33
C SER A 73 4.01 -5.50 -13.25
N SER A 74 2.90 -5.91 -13.87
CA SER A 74 2.13 -5.06 -14.79
C SER A 74 0.99 -4.31 -14.09
N LEU A 75 0.80 -4.54 -12.78
CA LEU A 75 -0.31 -3.98 -12.03
C LEU A 75 0.05 -2.67 -11.37
N ARG A 76 -0.91 -1.76 -11.43
CA ARG A 76 -0.89 -0.44 -10.80
C ARG A 76 -1.54 -0.48 -9.43
N GLY A 77 -2.48 -1.41 -9.24
CA GLY A 77 -3.24 -1.60 -8.02
C GLY A 77 -4.56 -0.85 -8.01
N ASP A 78 -4.89 -0.08 -9.04
CA ASP A 78 -6.14 0.66 -9.19
C ASP A 78 -7.12 0.00 -10.17
N GLU A 79 -6.78 -1.19 -10.68
CA GLU A 79 -7.59 -1.94 -11.65
C GLU A 79 -8.92 -2.39 -11.03
N PRO A 80 -10.07 -2.06 -11.64
CA PRO A 80 -11.40 -2.39 -11.10
C PRO A 80 -11.61 -3.90 -10.94
N GLU A 81 -10.94 -4.72 -11.76
CA GLU A 81 -11.00 -6.18 -11.68
C GLU A 81 -10.44 -6.72 -10.36
N LEU A 82 -9.46 -6.05 -9.74
CA LEU A 82 -8.91 -6.46 -8.45
C LEU A 82 -9.94 -6.30 -7.33
N TYR A 83 -10.81 -5.30 -7.43
CA TYR A 83 -11.81 -4.97 -6.41
C TYR A 83 -13.10 -5.77 -6.60
N ASN A 84 -13.60 -5.84 -7.84
CA ASN A 84 -14.89 -6.44 -8.13
C ASN A 84 -14.87 -7.97 -8.06
N ALA A 85 -13.71 -8.60 -8.28
CA ALA A 85 -13.61 -10.06 -8.27
C ALA A 85 -14.00 -10.66 -6.92
N CYS A 86 -13.68 -10.00 -5.81
CA CYS A 86 -13.92 -10.56 -4.49
C CYS A 86 -15.32 -10.27 -3.93
N SER A 87 -16.17 -9.56 -4.67
CA SER A 87 -17.56 -9.32 -4.29
C SER A 87 -18.44 -10.57 -4.42
N THR A 88 -18.08 -11.52 -5.29
CA THR A 88 -18.87 -12.73 -5.57
C THR A 88 -18.45 -13.97 -4.77
N GLY A 89 -17.40 -13.85 -3.95
CA GLY A 89 -16.90 -14.94 -3.10
C GLY A 89 -15.40 -15.20 -3.28
N ASN A 90 -15.00 -16.45 -3.07
CA ASN A 90 -13.60 -16.86 -3.13
C ASN A 90 -13.18 -17.13 -4.59
N VAL A 91 -12.67 -16.11 -5.27
CA VAL A 91 -12.19 -16.20 -6.64
C VAL A 91 -10.73 -16.62 -6.69
N THR A 92 -10.41 -17.57 -7.57
CA THR A 92 -9.06 -18.14 -7.74
C THR A 92 -8.32 -17.62 -8.97
N SER A 93 -9.04 -17.00 -9.91
CA SER A 93 -8.47 -16.38 -11.12
C SER A 93 -9.31 -15.21 -11.62
N VAL A 94 -8.65 -14.19 -12.15
CA VAL A 94 -9.27 -13.01 -12.77
C VAL A 94 -8.54 -12.66 -14.05
N THR A 95 -9.25 -12.15 -15.03
CA THR A 95 -8.65 -11.66 -16.27
C THR A 95 -8.50 -10.15 -16.18
N ILE A 96 -7.26 -9.65 -16.22
CA ILE A 96 -6.94 -8.22 -16.15
C ILE A 96 -6.15 -7.86 -17.40
N ASN A 97 -6.58 -6.85 -18.15
CA ASN A 97 -5.97 -6.47 -19.42
C ASN A 97 -5.80 -7.66 -20.40
N GLY A 98 -6.78 -8.57 -20.45
CA GLY A 98 -6.76 -9.75 -21.32
C GLY A 98 -5.80 -10.88 -20.88
N THR A 99 -5.12 -10.73 -19.75
CA THR A 99 -4.26 -11.79 -19.17
C THR A 99 -4.97 -12.44 -17.99
N GLU A 100 -5.14 -13.76 -18.03
CA GLU A 100 -5.63 -14.52 -16.88
C GLU A 100 -4.56 -14.57 -15.79
N MET A 101 -4.91 -14.12 -14.59
CA MET A 101 -4.06 -14.15 -13.42
C MET A 101 -4.69 -14.98 -12.31
N ARG A 102 -3.92 -15.94 -11.80
CA ARG A 102 -4.30 -16.76 -10.64
C ARG A 102 -3.92 -16.07 -9.33
N GLY A 103 -4.72 -16.29 -8.31
CA GLY A 103 -4.59 -15.58 -7.04
C GLY A 103 -5.66 -15.99 -6.03
N LYS A 104 -5.90 -15.11 -5.07
CA LYS A 104 -6.91 -15.31 -4.03
C LYS A 104 -7.49 -13.99 -3.57
N CYS A 105 -8.70 -14.04 -3.04
CA CYS A 105 -9.30 -12.93 -2.32
C CYS A 105 -8.76 -12.82 -0.90
N ALA A 106 -8.36 -11.62 -0.50
CA ALA A 106 -7.99 -11.30 0.89
C ALA A 106 -8.30 -9.83 1.19
N LEU A 107 -8.29 -9.47 2.48
CA LEU A 107 -8.33 -8.05 2.86
C LEU A 107 -7.00 -7.39 2.56
N GLY A 108 -7.06 -6.22 1.94
CA GLY A 108 -5.90 -5.37 1.80
C GLY A 108 -6.25 -3.90 1.65
N PHE A 109 -5.21 -3.08 1.76
CA PHE A 109 -5.32 -1.64 1.62
C PHE A 109 -5.90 -1.25 0.26
N THR A 110 -6.97 -0.47 0.26
CA THR A 110 -7.45 0.26 -0.90
C THR A 110 -7.41 1.76 -0.61
N VAL A 111 -7.06 2.54 -1.62
CA VAL A 111 -7.26 3.99 -1.56
C VAL A 111 -8.75 4.30 -1.64
N PRO A 112 -9.23 5.38 -1.01
CA PRO A 112 -10.62 5.81 -1.18
C PRO A 112 -10.80 6.23 -2.64
N HIS A 113 -11.30 5.31 -3.46
CA HIS A 113 -11.76 5.60 -4.80
C HIS A 113 -13.20 6.14 -4.70
N PRO A 114 -13.61 7.07 -5.57
CA PRO A 114 -15.02 7.38 -5.70
C PRO A 114 -15.72 6.08 -6.06
N GLN A 115 -16.42 5.47 -5.10
CA GLN A 115 -17.47 4.54 -5.44
C GLN A 115 -18.37 5.32 -6.38
N ASN A 116 -18.70 4.76 -7.54
CA ASN A 116 -19.55 5.40 -8.54
C ASN A 116 -21.00 5.50 -8.03
N ASN A 117 -21.20 5.90 -6.78
CA ASN A 117 -22.43 6.39 -6.21
C ASN A 117 -22.61 7.82 -6.72
N MET A 118 -23.17 7.93 -7.92
CA MET A 118 -23.83 9.16 -8.39
C MET A 118 -25.11 9.48 -7.61
N MET A 119 -25.20 9.09 -6.33
CA MET A 119 -26.27 9.50 -5.44
C MET A 119 -25.63 9.90 -4.11
N GLN A 120 -26.01 11.10 -3.66
CA GLN A 120 -25.69 11.70 -2.37
C GLN A 120 -24.51 12.69 -2.28
N GLN A 121 -24.27 13.50 -3.31
CA GLN A 121 -23.92 14.91 -3.05
C GLN A 121 -25.19 15.68 -2.71
N ASN A 122 -25.85 15.34 -1.59
CA ASN A 122 -26.72 16.30 -0.91
C ASN A 122 -25.95 16.79 0.31
N GLN A 123 -24.91 17.59 0.04
CA GLN A 123 -24.26 18.39 1.06
C GLN A 123 -25.23 19.50 1.44
N THR A 124 -26.10 19.20 2.42
CA THR A 124 -26.85 20.19 3.16
C THR A 124 -25.83 21.16 3.76
N MET A 125 -25.68 22.33 3.16
CA MET A 125 -24.92 23.42 3.77
C MET A 125 -25.61 23.79 5.10
N PRO A 126 -24.90 23.83 6.24
CA PRO A 126 -25.46 24.45 7.43
C PRO A 126 -25.55 25.95 7.14
N ALA A 127 -26.77 26.46 6.94
CA ALA A 127 -27.04 27.88 6.91
C ALA A 127 -26.55 28.47 8.24
N THR A 128 -25.49 29.27 8.18
CA THR A 128 -24.98 30.04 9.31
C THR A 128 -26.10 30.95 9.80
N THR A 129 -26.60 30.67 10.99
CA THR A 129 -27.33 31.63 11.82
C THR A 129 -26.43 32.85 12.04
N GLN A 130 -26.68 33.94 11.31
CA GLN A 130 -26.26 35.27 11.75
C GLN A 130 -27.42 35.93 12.49
N ARG A 131 -27.17 36.15 13.77
CA ARG A 131 -27.99 36.85 14.75
C ARG A 131 -27.30 38.20 15.00
N GLY A 132 -28.06 39.30 14.95
CA GLY A 132 -27.63 40.69 15.28
C GLY A 132 -27.41 41.54 14.01
N MET A 133 -27.92 42.76 13.90
CA MET A 133 -28.48 43.73 14.84
C MET A 133 -29.75 44.38 14.28
#